data_AF-A0A537JV89-F1
#
_entry.id   AF-A0A537JV89-F1
#
_cell.length_a   1.000
_cell.length_b   1.000
_cell.length_c   1.000
_cell.angle_alpha   90.00
_cell.angle_beta   90.00
_cell.angle_gamma   90.00
#
_symmetry.space_group_name_H-M   'P 1'
#
loop_
_entity.id
_entity.type
_entity.pdbx_description
1 polymer ?
#
loop_
_entity_poly.entity_id
_entity_poly.type
_entity_poly.pdbx_seq_one_letter_code
_entity_poly.pdbx_strand_id
1 'polypeptide(L)'
;MKIKWTSVLVDDQKKALKFYTEILGFIKKTDVPMGEHSWLTVVSKEEPDGAEIVLEPMGFAPAKIYQKALKDAGIPLTMFHVPNVQSEYERLEKLGVKFSMKPTQMGPTTITVF
;
A
#
# COMPACT_ATOMS: atom_id res chain seq x y z
N MET A 1 -15.47 -8.24 -17.71
CA MET A 1 -14.31 -7.36 -17.41
C MET A 1 -13.92 -7.55 -15.94
N LYS A 2 -12.63 -7.51 -15.58
CA LYS A 2 -12.14 -7.71 -14.20
C LYS A 2 -11.11 -6.62 -13.85
N ILE A 3 -11.11 -6.14 -12.61
CA ILE A 3 -10.06 -5.25 -12.10
C ILE A 3 -8.90 -6.14 -11.67
N LYS A 4 -7.84 -6.21 -12.47
CA LYS A 4 -6.66 -7.03 -12.18
C LYS A 4 -5.53 -6.24 -11.52
N TRP A 5 -5.43 -4.95 -11.82
CA TRP A 5 -4.38 -4.06 -11.31
C TRP A 5 -4.98 -2.76 -10.78
N THR A 6 -4.36 -2.26 -9.71
CA THR A 6 -4.54 -0.89 -9.22
C THR A 6 -3.17 -0.29 -8.93
N SER A 7 -2.99 1.01 -9.15
CA SER A 7 -1.69 1.67 -8.96
C SER A 7 -1.58 2.36 -7.60
N VAL A 8 -0.40 2.23 -6.98
CA VAL A 8 0.05 3.12 -5.92
C VAL A 8 1.36 3.76 -6.38
N LEU A 9 1.38 5.09 -6.46
CA LEU A 9 2.58 5.82 -6.85
C LEU A 9 3.58 5.91 -5.70
N VAL A 10 4.84 5.58 -5.97
CA VAL A 10 5.91 5.47 -4.98
C VAL A 10 7.13 6.32 -5.38
N ASP A 11 7.78 6.90 -4.37
CA ASP A 11 8.99 7.72 -4.52
C ASP A 11 10.19 6.89 -5.01
N ASP A 12 10.33 5.67 -4.48
CA ASP A 12 11.37 4.70 -4.83
C ASP A 12 10.78 3.29 -4.83
N GLN A 13 10.82 2.62 -5.99
CA GLN A 13 10.24 1.28 -6.16
C GLN A 13 10.91 0.21 -5.29
N LYS A 14 12.23 0.30 -5.04
CA LYS A 14 12.96 -0.68 -4.24
C LYS A 14 12.60 -0.53 -2.76
N LYS A 15 12.55 0.71 -2.27
CA LYS A 15 12.09 1.04 -0.91
C LYS A 15 10.64 0.61 -0.71
N ALA A 16 9.77 0.91 -1.67
CA ALA A 16 8.39 0.48 -1.65
C ALA A 16 8.27 -1.04 -1.63
N LEU A 17 8.98 -1.75 -2.50
CA LEU A 17 8.96 -3.21 -2.53
C LEU A 17 9.25 -3.81 -1.16
N LYS A 18 10.34 -3.38 -0.52
CA LYS A 18 10.70 -3.83 0.84
C LYS A 18 9.58 -3.55 1.84
N PHE A 19 9.02 -2.35 1.84
CA PHE A 19 7.92 -2.02 2.76
C PHE A 19 6.70 -2.92 2.53
N TYR A 20 6.25 -3.06 1.28
CA TYR A 20 5.08 -3.86 0.94
C TYR A 20 5.29 -5.36 1.20
N THR A 21 6.50 -5.89 1.02
CA THR A 21 6.75 -7.32 1.21
C THR A 21 7.20 -7.68 2.62
N GLU A 22 8.17 -6.96 3.18
CA GLU A 22 8.80 -7.29 4.46
C GLU A 22 8.00 -6.77 5.66
N ILE A 23 7.29 -5.64 5.50
CA ILE A 23 6.51 -5.03 6.58
C ILE A 23 5.02 -5.38 6.46
N LEU A 24 4.40 -5.04 5.32
CA LEU A 24 2.98 -5.32 5.09
C LEU A 24 2.70 -6.79 4.77
N GLY A 25 3.71 -7.56 4.37
CA GLY A 25 3.59 -9.00 4.18
C GLY A 25 3.02 -9.45 2.84
N PHE A 26 2.85 -8.56 1.86
CA PHE A 26 2.50 -8.93 0.48
C PHE A 26 3.62 -9.77 -0.17
N ILE A 27 3.31 -10.44 -1.29
CA ILE A 27 4.31 -11.16 -2.11
C ILE A 27 4.59 -10.35 -3.38
N LYS A 28 5.87 -10.26 -3.79
CA LYS A 28 6.24 -9.78 -5.12
C LYS A 28 5.70 -10.73 -6.19
N LYS A 29 4.82 -10.25 -7.08
CA LYS A 29 4.21 -11.09 -8.13
C LYS A 29 4.92 -10.93 -9.47
N THR A 30 5.10 -9.69 -9.94
CA THR A 30 5.72 -9.40 -11.23
C THR A 30 6.80 -8.34 -11.06
N ASP A 31 7.91 -8.48 -11.78
CA ASP A 31 9.02 -7.53 -11.80
C ASP A 31 9.68 -7.59 -13.17
N VAL A 32 9.24 -6.72 -14.07
CA VAL A 32 9.73 -6.65 -15.46
C VAL A 32 10.38 -5.28 -15.68
N PRO A 33 11.68 -5.22 -16.00
CA PRO A 33 12.36 -3.94 -16.28
C PRO A 33 11.71 -3.17 -17.44
N MET A 34 11.55 -1.86 -17.26
CA MET A 34 10.96 -0.90 -18.19
C MET A 34 11.75 0.42 -18.15
N GLY A 35 12.87 0.46 -18.87
CA GLY A 35 13.78 1.61 -18.85
C GLY A 35 14.45 1.79 -17.48
N GLU A 36 14.31 2.96 -16.87
CA GLU A 36 14.88 3.27 -15.54
C GLU A 36 14.08 2.66 -14.37
N HIS A 37 12.90 2.11 -14.64
CA HIS A 37 11.95 1.58 -13.66
C HIS A 37 11.54 0.15 -13.99
N SER A 38 10.68 -0.46 -13.17
CA SER A 38 10.08 -1.76 -13.45
C SER A 38 8.55 -1.67 -13.52
N TRP A 39 7.91 -2.51 -14.33
CA TRP A 39 6.55 -2.97 -14.03
C TRP A 39 6.63 -3.92 -12.84
N LEU A 40 6.36 -3.37 -11.66
CA LEU A 40 6.55 -4.05 -10.38
C LEU A 40 5.21 -4.19 -9.66
N THR A 41 4.80 -5.42 -9.37
CA THR A 41 3.54 -5.69 -8.68
C THR A 41 3.71 -6.52 -7.42
N VAL A 42 2.84 -6.26 -6.45
CA VAL A 42 2.68 -7.08 -5.24
C VAL A 42 1.24 -7.60 -5.14
N VAL A 43 1.07 -8.74 -4.48
CA VAL A 43 -0.22 -9.44 -4.32
C VAL A 43 -0.40 -9.93 -2.90
N SER A 44 -1.65 -10.06 -2.46
CA SER A 44 -1.97 -10.67 -1.17
C SER A 44 -1.50 -12.13 -1.12
N LYS A 45 -0.96 -12.55 0.03
CA LYS A 45 -0.65 -13.96 0.31
C LYS A 45 -1.90 -14.84 0.32
N GLU A 46 -3.02 -14.26 0.71
CA GLU A 46 -4.32 -14.94 0.83
C GLU A 46 -5.00 -15.10 -0.52
N GLU A 47 -4.69 -14.23 -1.48
CA GLU A 47 -5.24 -14.24 -2.84
C GLU A 47 -4.14 -14.09 -3.90
N PRO A 48 -3.23 -15.08 -4.04
CA PRO A 48 -2.04 -14.95 -4.89
C PRO A 48 -2.33 -14.75 -6.39
N ASP A 49 -3.54 -15.08 -6.83
CA ASP A 49 -4.01 -14.88 -8.22
C ASP A 49 -5.07 -13.77 -8.34
N GLY A 50 -5.35 -13.08 -7.23
CA GLY A 50 -6.31 -11.98 -7.11
C GLY A 50 -5.82 -10.66 -7.70
N ALA A 51 -6.37 -9.54 -7.22
CA ALA A 51 -5.95 -8.21 -7.66
C ALA A 51 -4.52 -7.89 -7.19
N GLU A 52 -3.78 -7.19 -8.05
CA GLU A 52 -2.39 -6.80 -7.82
C GLU A 52 -2.27 -5.29 -7.64
N ILE A 53 -1.34 -4.87 -6.79
CA ILE A 53 -0.95 -3.47 -6.66
C ILE A 53 0.29 -3.26 -7.51
N VAL A 54 0.22 -2.33 -8.46
CA VAL A 54 1.38 -1.84 -9.21
C VAL A 54 2.05 -0.76 -8.38
N LEU A 55 3.33 -0.97 -8.05
CA LEU A 55 4.17 0.02 -7.38
C LEU A 55 4.78 0.94 -8.44
N GLU A 56 4.01 1.96 -8.84
CA GLU A 56 4.31 2.80 -9.99
C GLU A 56 5.27 3.94 -9.61
N PRO A 57 6.33 4.23 -10.39
CA PRO A 57 7.26 5.31 -10.06
C PRO A 57 6.57 6.68 -10.10
N MET A 58 6.88 7.54 -9.15
CA MET A 58 6.35 8.90 -9.06
C MET A 58 7.04 9.86 -10.05
N GLY A 59 6.88 9.60 -11.35
CA GLY A 59 7.49 10.37 -12.45
C GLY A 59 6.67 11.59 -12.88
N PHE A 60 5.34 11.57 -12.69
CA PHE A 60 4.47 12.67 -13.08
C PHE A 60 4.33 13.69 -11.95
N ALA A 61 4.89 14.89 -12.12
CA ALA A 61 4.97 15.89 -11.06
C ALA A 61 3.61 16.24 -10.37
N PRO A 62 2.48 16.36 -11.07
CA PRO A 62 1.18 16.58 -10.42
C PRO A 62 0.75 15.48 -9.45
N ALA A 63 1.17 14.22 -9.65
CA ALA A 63 0.84 13.13 -8.73
C ALA A 63 1.47 13.33 -7.34
N LYS A 64 2.64 13.99 -7.27
CA LYS A 64 3.27 14.37 -5.98
C LYS A 64 2.42 15.39 -5.23
N ILE A 65 1.87 16.37 -5.95
CA ILE A 65 1.02 17.41 -5.37
C ILE A 65 -0.25 16.77 -4.79
N TYR A 66 -0.88 15.89 -5.56
CA TYR A 66 -2.07 15.17 -5.13
C TYR A 66 -1.81 14.27 -3.90
N GLN A 67 -0.77 13.43 -3.94
CA GLN A 67 -0.43 12.55 -2.82
C GLN A 67 -0.10 13.35 -1.56
N LYS A 68 0.62 14.47 -1.69
CA LYS A 68 0.89 15.36 -0.56
C LYS A 68 -0.39 15.98 0.01
N ALA A 69 -1.28 16.48 -0.85
CA ALA A 69 -2.54 17.09 -0.42
C ALA A 69 -3.43 16.09 0.34
N LEU A 70 -3.50 14.83 -0.12
CA LEU A 70 -4.19 13.76 0.61
C LEU A 70 -3.58 13.55 1.99
N LYS A 71 -2.24 13.43 2.07
CA LYS A 71 -1.53 13.21 3.32
C LYS A 71 -1.73 14.36 4.31
N ASP A 72 -1.61 15.61 3.86
CA ASP A 72 -1.82 16.80 4.69
C ASP A 72 -3.27 16.86 5.22
N ALA A 73 -4.24 16.39 4.43
CA ALA A 73 -5.66 16.31 4.82
C ALA A 73 -6.01 15.06 5.65
N GLY A 74 -5.05 14.17 5.92
CA GLY A 74 -5.30 12.91 6.63
C GLY A 74 -6.12 11.88 5.84
N ILE A 75 -6.17 12.00 4.51
CA ILE A 75 -6.93 11.12 3.63
C ILE A 75 -6.01 10.00 3.12
N PRO A 76 -6.31 8.72 3.41
CA PRO A 76 -5.52 7.61 2.88
C PRO A 76 -5.71 7.46 1.36
N LEU A 77 -4.61 7.19 0.64
CA LEU A 77 -4.64 6.96 -0.81
C LEU A 77 -5.28 5.61 -1.20
N THR A 78 -5.15 4.61 -0.33
CA THR A 78 -5.60 3.23 -0.58
C THR A 78 -6.01 2.56 0.73
N MET A 79 -6.71 1.44 0.64
CA MET A 79 -7.21 0.70 1.79
C MET A 79 -6.98 -0.80 1.62
N PHE A 80 -6.62 -1.47 2.71
CA PHE A 80 -6.50 -2.92 2.79
C PHE A 80 -7.47 -3.46 3.83
N HIS A 81 -8.11 -4.58 3.51
CA HIS A 81 -8.99 -5.27 4.44
C HIS A 81 -8.20 -6.33 5.20
N VAL A 82 -8.44 -6.42 6.50
CA VAL A 82 -7.90 -7.47 7.36
C VAL A 82 -8.99 -7.99 8.29
N PRO A 83 -8.96 -9.28 8.69
CA PRO A 83 -9.97 -9.83 9.60
C PRO A 83 -9.97 -9.18 10.99
N ASN A 84 -8.82 -8.69 11.46
CA ASN A 84 -8.69 -8.06 12.77
C ASN A 84 -7.71 -6.86 12.72
N VAL A 85 -8.27 -5.65 12.74
CA VAL A 85 -7.52 -4.39 12.64
C VAL A 85 -6.63 -4.14 13.86
N GLN A 86 -7.05 -4.54 15.07
CA GLN A 86 -6.26 -4.36 16.29
C GLN A 86 -4.99 -5.22 16.26
N SER A 87 -5.13 -6.50 15.90
CA SER A 87 -3.99 -7.42 15.80
C SER A 87 -2.99 -6.96 14.73
N GLU A 88 -3.48 -6.46 13.60
CA GLU A 88 -2.61 -6.01 12.51
C GLU A 88 -1.91 -4.69 12.85
N TYR A 89 -2.62 -3.76 13.51
CA TYR A 89 -2.02 -2.54 14.06
C TYR A 89 -0.84 -2.86 14.98
N GLU A 90 -1.03 -3.75 15.96
CA GLU A 90 0.03 -4.11 16.92
C GLU A 90 1.22 -4.80 16.24
N ARG A 91 0.96 -5.64 15.23
CA ARG A 91 2.01 -6.28 14.44
C ARG A 91 2.84 -5.24 13.69
N LEU A 92 2.18 -4.32 13.00
CA LEU A 92 2.84 -3.28 12.19
C LEU A 92 3.55 -2.23 13.05
N GLU A 93 2.97 -1.87 14.20
CA GLU A 93 3.60 -0.96 15.18
C GLU A 93 4.91 -1.55 15.71
N LYS A 94 4.93 -2.86 16.04
CA LYS A 94 6.16 -3.58 16.45
C LYS A 94 7.23 -3.63 15.34
N LEU A 95 6.81 -3.56 14.08
CA LEU A 95 7.71 -3.47 12.91
C LEU A 95 8.12 -2.02 12.58
N GLY A 96 7.71 -1.05 13.40
CA GLY A 96 8.10 0.36 13.27
C GLY A 96 7.22 1.19 12.33
N VAL A 97 6.06 0.68 11.92
CA VAL A 97 5.08 1.48 11.16
C VAL A 97 4.52 2.59 12.05
N LYS A 98 4.48 3.81 11.50
CA LYS A 98 3.93 4.98 12.20
C LYS A 98 2.48 5.17 11.77
N PHE A 99 1.58 5.16 12.74
CA PHE A 99 0.16 5.40 12.50
C PHE A 99 -0.20 6.85 12.83
N SER A 100 -0.97 7.49 11.96
CA SER A 100 -1.60 8.79 12.22
C SER A 100 -2.91 8.64 13.01
N MET A 101 -3.51 7.45 13.02
CA MET A 101 -4.74 7.15 13.73
C MET A 101 -4.73 5.71 14.24
N LYS A 102 -4.92 5.53 15.56
CA LYS A 102 -5.08 4.21 16.20
C LYS A 102 -6.36 3.50 15.74
N PRO A 103 -6.49 2.18 15.92
CA PRO A 103 -7.73 1.46 15.63
C PRO A 103 -8.94 2.15 16.28
N THR A 104 -9.85 2.62 15.44
CA THR A 104 -11.00 3.45 15.83
C THR A 104 -12.25 2.89 15.17
N GLN A 105 -13.32 2.69 15.95
CA GLN A 105 -14.61 2.25 15.44
C GLN A 105 -15.30 3.39 14.68
N MET A 106 -15.59 3.16 13.40
CA MET A 106 -16.27 4.07 12.48
C MET A 106 -17.51 3.36 11.91
N GLY A 107 -18.63 3.48 12.62
CA GLY A 107 -19.86 2.78 12.26
C GLY A 107 -19.69 1.25 12.35
N PRO A 108 -19.91 0.48 11.27
CA PRO A 108 -19.75 -0.97 11.29
C PRO A 108 -18.30 -1.45 11.18
N THR A 109 -17.35 -0.56 10.88
CA THR A 109 -15.96 -0.93 10.57
C THR A 109 -15.00 -0.31 11.58
N THR A 110 -13.93 -1.03 11.94
CA THR A 110 -12.78 -0.45 12.64
C THR A 110 -11.73 -0.05 11.61
N ILE A 111 -11.13 1.14 11.73
CA ILE A 111 -10.05 1.57 10.83
C ILE A 111 -8.86 2.13 11.62
N THR A 112 -7.68 2.05 11.01
CA THR A 112 -6.42 2.67 11.47
C THR A 112 -5.68 3.18 10.23
N VAL A 113 -4.86 4.23 10.37
CA VAL A 113 -4.20 4.89 9.22
C VAL A 113 -2.71 5.06 9.51
N PHE A 114 -1.87 4.74 8.52
CA PHE A 114 -0.41 4.89 8.54
C PHE A 114 0.10 5.64 7.29
#